data_AF-A0A7Y3X6F7-F1
#
_entry.id   AF-A0A7Y3X6F7-F1
#
_cell.length_a   1.000
_cell.length_b   1.000
_cell.length_c   1.000
_cell.angle_alpha   90.00
_cell.angle_beta   90.00
_cell.angle_gamma   90.00
#
_symmetry.space_group_name_H-M   'P 1'
#
loop_
_entity.id
_entity.type
_entity.pdbx_description
1 polymer ?
#
loop_
_entity_poly.entity_id
_entity_poly.type
_entity_poly.pdbx_seq_one_letter_code
_entity_poly.pdbx_strand_id
1 'polypeptide(L)'
;MKLTNALLISLCVSGVSLFYLGSVSAKDSDSLTSKNSASIAPAMTISLKPIAQAKPSLSVLALDSEGLRVVNKSTGATRAIAFGTKEADVVSILTNLRGKPRNRGVNQECGAGPLGFASWADGLSLQFNKGRFAGWKVDGRSQGANKLTTIDGVGTGSTRTQLNKAYTVKVSQSSLGTEFSAGSLGGLLSGSKPADRVTSLWSGITCFFR
;
A
#
# COMPACT_ATOMS: atom_id res chain seq x y z
N MET A 1 -50.80 32.06 -15.24
CA MET A 1 -49.85 32.48 -16.29
C MET A 1 -49.12 31.26 -16.81
N LYS A 2 -49.42 30.87 -18.05
CA LYS A 2 -48.69 29.84 -18.81
C LYS A 2 -47.44 30.49 -19.40
N LEU A 3 -46.32 29.77 -19.41
CA LEU A 3 -45.29 29.87 -20.45
C LEU A 3 -44.46 28.57 -20.41
N THR A 4 -44.89 27.65 -21.27
CA THR A 4 -44.17 26.48 -21.77
C THR A 4 -42.94 26.91 -22.57
N ASN A 5 -41.81 26.21 -22.45
CA ASN A 5 -40.71 26.35 -23.40
C ASN A 5 -40.29 24.99 -23.97
N ALA A 6 -40.37 24.91 -25.30
CA ALA A 6 -40.13 23.76 -26.17
C ALA A 6 -38.62 23.44 -26.26
N LEU A 7 -38.22 22.16 -26.21
CA LEU A 7 -37.98 21.26 -27.36
C LEU A 7 -36.97 21.82 -28.38
N LEU A 8 -35.74 21.30 -28.35
CA LEU A 8 -34.87 21.21 -29.53
C LEU A 8 -34.24 19.82 -29.59
N ILE A 9 -34.71 19.09 -30.59
CA ILE A 9 -34.27 17.80 -31.09
C ILE A 9 -32.96 18.01 -31.86
N SER A 10 -31.93 17.22 -31.59
CA SER A 10 -30.82 17.04 -32.53
C SER A 10 -30.56 15.54 -32.73
N LEU A 11 -30.93 15.10 -33.93
CA LEU A 11 -30.69 13.78 -34.52
C LEU A 11 -29.41 13.87 -35.37
N CYS A 12 -28.42 13.01 -35.10
CA CYS A 12 -27.40 12.53 -36.04
C CYS A 12 -27.20 11.04 -35.71
N VAL A 13 -27.82 10.08 -36.39
CA VAL A 13 -27.60 9.57 -37.76
C VAL A 13 -26.24 8.89 -37.92
N SER A 14 -26.30 7.55 -37.80
CA SER A 14 -25.61 6.49 -38.55
C SER A 14 -24.09 6.40 -38.58
N GLY A 15 -23.61 5.22 -38.16
CA GLY A 15 -22.28 4.69 -38.46
C GLY A 15 -22.19 3.20 -38.16
N VAL A 16 -23.06 2.39 -38.76
CA VAL A 16 -22.92 0.91 -38.77
C VAL A 16 -21.90 0.57 -39.85
N SER A 17 -20.70 0.16 -39.44
CA SER A 17 -19.78 -0.55 -40.33
C SER A 17 -19.94 -2.05 -40.11
N LEU A 18 -20.62 -2.69 -41.06
CA LEU A 18 -20.45 -4.10 -41.40
C LEU A 18 -19.04 -4.31 -42.02
N PHE A 19 -18.69 -5.58 -42.22
CA PHE A 19 -17.44 -6.16 -42.76
C PHE A 19 -16.46 -6.57 -41.65
N TYR A 20 -16.01 -7.82 -41.51
CA TYR A 20 -15.94 -8.94 -42.44
C TYR A 20 -15.81 -10.25 -41.63
N LEU A 21 -16.60 -11.27 -41.97
CA LEU A 21 -16.38 -12.66 -41.51
C LEU A 21 -15.15 -13.21 -42.25
N GLY A 22 -14.10 -13.53 -41.49
CA GLY A 22 -12.94 -14.27 -41.96
C GLY A 22 -12.86 -15.61 -41.24
N SER A 23 -13.59 -16.61 -41.71
CA SER A 23 -13.40 -18.02 -41.34
C SER A 23 -12.19 -18.56 -42.10
N VAL A 24 -11.05 -18.70 -41.43
CA VAL A 24 -9.94 -19.52 -41.95
C VAL A 24 -10.14 -20.96 -41.50
N SER A 25 -10.39 -21.80 -42.51
CA SER A 25 -10.43 -23.25 -42.44
C SER A 25 -9.01 -23.79 -42.28
N ALA A 26 -8.69 -24.38 -41.12
CA ALA A 26 -7.49 -25.19 -40.97
C ALA A 26 -7.77 -26.58 -41.57
N LYS A 27 -7.34 -26.78 -42.82
CA LYS A 27 -7.19 -28.11 -43.43
C LYS A 27 -5.73 -28.52 -43.36
N ASP A 28 -5.55 -29.77 -42.94
CA ASP A 28 -4.45 -30.67 -43.24
C ASP A 28 -3.02 -30.17 -42.98
N SER A 29 -2.41 -30.74 -41.94
CA SER A 29 -0.97 -30.87 -41.92
C SER A 29 -0.64 -32.33 -41.62
N ASP A 30 -0.18 -32.95 -42.69
CA ASP A 30 0.29 -34.32 -42.78
C ASP A 30 1.25 -34.70 -41.67
N SER A 31 1.02 -35.91 -41.20
CA SER A 31 1.98 -36.76 -40.51
C SER A 31 3.27 -36.88 -41.31
N LEU A 32 4.30 -36.13 -40.92
CA LEU A 32 5.68 -36.44 -41.28
C LEU A 32 6.37 -37.08 -40.07
N THR A 33 6.38 -38.40 -40.11
CA THR A 33 7.31 -39.28 -39.41
C THR A 33 8.74 -38.76 -39.53
N SER A 34 9.22 -38.07 -38.50
CA SER A 34 10.63 -37.71 -38.36
C SER A 34 11.38 -38.91 -37.79
N LYS A 35 12.20 -39.53 -38.65
CA LYS A 35 13.11 -40.61 -38.31
C LYS A 35 14.06 -40.17 -37.19
N ASN A 36 14.17 -41.02 -36.19
CA ASN A 36 15.13 -40.91 -35.10
C ASN A 36 16.57 -40.96 -35.67
N SER A 37 17.25 -39.83 -35.72
CA SER A 37 18.71 -39.79 -35.84
C SER A 37 19.28 -39.52 -34.45
N ALA A 38 19.82 -40.58 -33.84
CA ALA A 38 20.60 -40.51 -32.62
C ALA A 38 21.86 -39.68 -32.87
N SER A 39 21.83 -38.41 -32.44
CA SER A 39 23.01 -37.58 -32.26
C SER A 39 23.34 -37.58 -30.77
N ILE A 40 24.42 -38.26 -30.40
CA ILE A 40 24.93 -38.28 -29.04
C ILE A 40 25.57 -36.90 -28.78
N ALA A 41 24.80 -35.99 -28.19
CA ALA A 41 25.34 -34.77 -27.61
C ALA A 41 26.08 -35.12 -26.31
N PRO A 42 27.31 -34.60 -26.07
CA PRO A 42 27.96 -34.77 -24.78
C PRO A 42 27.13 -34.09 -23.69
N ALA A 43 26.84 -34.84 -22.62
CA ALA A 43 26.17 -34.31 -21.44
C ALA A 43 27.06 -33.24 -20.78
N MET A 44 26.78 -31.97 -21.06
CA MET A 44 27.31 -30.87 -20.24
C MET A 44 26.53 -30.85 -18.94
N THR A 45 27.16 -31.36 -17.89
CA THR A 45 26.71 -31.20 -16.51
C THR A 45 26.80 -29.71 -16.14
N ILE A 46 25.71 -28.98 -16.28
CA ILE A 46 25.61 -27.62 -15.73
C ILE A 46 25.55 -27.78 -14.21
N SER A 47 26.70 -27.59 -13.56
CA SER A 47 26.76 -27.45 -12.10
C SER A 47 26.09 -26.12 -11.74
N LEU A 48 24.80 -26.19 -11.37
CA LEU A 48 24.07 -25.05 -10.84
C LEU A 48 24.69 -24.72 -9.48
N LYS A 49 25.43 -23.61 -9.45
CA LYS A 49 25.94 -23.02 -8.20
C LYS A 49 24.73 -22.77 -7.28
N PRO A 50 24.75 -23.24 -6.03
CA PRO A 50 23.66 -22.97 -5.09
C PRO A 50 23.43 -21.46 -5.03
N ILE A 51 22.21 -21.03 -5.32
CA ILE A 51 21.80 -19.64 -5.10
C ILE A 51 21.93 -19.43 -3.60
N ALA A 52 22.98 -18.73 -3.19
CA ALA A 52 23.21 -18.39 -1.80
C ALA A 52 21.93 -17.72 -1.27
N GLN A 53 21.31 -18.33 -0.26
CA GLN A 53 20.16 -17.75 0.41
C GLN A 53 20.54 -16.35 0.89
N ALA A 54 19.80 -15.34 0.43
CA ALA A 54 20.02 -13.97 0.85
C ALA A 54 19.94 -13.89 2.38
N LYS A 55 21.01 -13.41 3.02
CA LYS A 55 21.04 -13.16 4.46
C LYS A 55 19.81 -12.33 4.84
N PRO A 56 19.09 -12.65 5.95
CA PRO A 56 17.93 -11.89 6.39
C PRO A 56 18.28 -10.41 6.42
N SER A 57 17.48 -9.58 5.73
CA SER A 57 17.76 -8.15 5.67
C SER A 57 17.73 -7.57 7.08
N LEU A 58 18.84 -6.99 7.52
CA LEU A 58 18.93 -6.30 8.81
C LEU A 58 18.14 -4.97 8.82
N SER A 59 17.35 -4.70 7.79
CA SER A 59 16.57 -3.48 7.65
C SER A 59 15.18 -3.67 8.25
N VAL A 60 14.70 -2.68 8.98
CA VAL A 60 13.32 -2.61 9.48
C VAL A 60 12.65 -1.31 9.12
N LEU A 61 11.32 -1.32 9.16
CA LEU A 61 10.50 -0.14 8.93
C LEU A 61 10.25 0.58 10.26
N ALA A 62 10.44 1.89 10.28
CA ALA A 62 10.01 2.80 11.32
C ALA A 62 8.97 3.76 10.76
N LEU A 63 8.03 4.16 11.62
CA LEU A 63 7.00 5.16 11.34
C LEU A 63 7.61 6.56 11.45
N ASP A 64 7.19 7.47 10.57
CA ASP A 64 7.71 8.83 10.53
C ASP A 64 6.58 9.82 10.23
N SER A 65 6.62 11.01 10.83
CA SER A 65 5.61 12.05 10.62
C SER A 65 5.56 12.55 9.17
N GLU A 66 6.61 12.38 8.39
CA GLU A 66 6.72 12.83 7.00
C GLU A 66 6.76 11.66 5.99
N GLY A 67 6.46 10.44 6.45
CA GLY A 67 6.46 9.25 5.61
C GLY A 67 6.81 8.00 6.37
N LEU A 68 7.78 7.23 5.88
CA LEU A 68 8.33 6.07 6.57
C LEU A 68 9.85 6.16 6.59
N ARG A 69 10.50 5.35 7.43
CA ARG A 69 11.95 5.21 7.45
C ARG A 69 12.36 3.76 7.39
N VAL A 70 13.35 3.46 6.56
CA VAL A 70 14.07 2.19 6.60
C VAL A 70 15.29 2.36 7.50
N VAL A 71 15.43 1.49 8.48
CA VAL A 71 16.51 1.53 9.47
C VAL A 71 17.34 0.26 9.36
N ASN A 72 18.64 0.40 9.13
CA ASN A 72 19.57 -0.71 9.24
C ASN A 72 19.88 -0.98 10.71
N LYS A 73 19.47 -2.14 11.23
CA LYS A 73 19.65 -2.52 12.64
C LYS A 73 21.11 -2.66 13.08
N SER A 74 22.02 -2.97 12.17
CA SER A 74 23.44 -3.14 12.52
C SER A 74 24.20 -1.82 12.60
N THR A 75 23.84 -0.84 11.78
CA THR A 75 24.59 0.42 11.68
C THR A 75 23.83 1.62 12.21
N GLY A 76 22.53 1.51 12.44
CA GLY A 76 21.65 2.64 12.76
C GLY A 76 21.38 3.58 11.57
N ALA A 77 21.96 3.30 10.39
CA ALA A 77 21.76 4.14 9.21
C ALA A 77 20.28 4.13 8.80
N THR A 78 19.75 5.31 8.46
CA THR A 78 18.35 5.49 8.08
C THR A 78 18.21 6.03 6.66
N ARG A 79 17.12 5.64 5.99
CA ARG A 79 16.68 6.21 4.72
C ARG A 79 15.21 6.55 4.79
N ALA A 80 14.86 7.78 4.44
CA ALA A 80 13.48 8.22 4.38
C ALA A 80 12.78 7.69 3.13
N ILE A 81 11.52 7.33 3.29
CA ILE A 81 10.52 7.15 2.24
C ILE A 81 9.52 8.28 2.45
N ALA A 82 9.83 9.45 1.90
CA ALA A 82 9.04 10.66 2.13
C ALA A 82 7.67 10.57 1.42
N PHE A 83 6.69 11.26 1.97
CA PHE A 83 5.47 11.59 1.21
C PHE A 83 5.83 12.24 -0.14
N GLY A 84 5.03 11.96 -1.16
CA GLY A 84 5.28 12.36 -2.55
C GLY A 84 6.09 11.35 -3.38
N THR A 85 6.74 10.36 -2.73
CA THR A 85 7.43 9.25 -3.42
C THR A 85 6.45 8.45 -4.26
N LYS A 86 6.87 7.95 -5.43
CA LYS A 86 6.00 7.19 -6.34
C LYS A 86 5.49 5.93 -5.66
N GLU A 87 4.20 5.62 -5.85
CA GLU A 87 3.55 4.43 -5.28
C GLU A 87 4.33 3.15 -5.60
N ALA A 88 4.76 2.99 -6.86
CA ALA A 88 5.50 1.81 -7.31
C ALA A 88 6.81 1.61 -6.51
N ASP A 89 7.54 2.68 -6.23
CA ASP A 89 8.80 2.64 -5.49
C ASP A 89 8.55 2.26 -4.03
N VAL A 90 7.55 2.90 -3.39
CA VAL A 90 7.18 2.60 -1.99
C VAL A 90 6.71 1.15 -1.84
N VAL A 91 5.82 0.69 -2.71
CA VAL A 91 5.30 -0.69 -2.67
C VAL A 91 6.42 -1.70 -2.93
N SER A 92 7.36 -1.41 -3.84
CA SER A 92 8.53 -2.26 -4.09
C SER A 92 9.42 -2.37 -2.86
N ILE A 93 9.76 -1.24 -2.23
CA ILE A 93 10.58 -1.20 -1.00
C ILE A 93 9.91 -2.01 0.11
N LEU A 94 8.62 -1.79 0.38
CA LEU A 94 7.91 -2.54 1.42
C LEU A 94 7.74 -4.01 1.05
N THR A 95 7.57 -4.35 -0.23
CA THR A 95 7.52 -5.77 -0.64
C THR A 95 8.82 -6.50 -0.30
N ASN A 96 9.97 -5.85 -0.51
CA ASN A 96 11.27 -6.42 -0.16
C ASN A 96 11.51 -6.51 1.36
N LEU A 97 11.00 -5.54 2.13
CA LEU A 97 11.18 -5.51 3.58
C LEU A 97 10.26 -6.46 4.35
N ARG A 98 9.03 -6.63 3.87
CA ARG A 98 7.94 -7.22 4.66
C ARG A 98 6.93 -8.04 3.86
N GLY A 99 7.25 -8.34 2.60
CA GLY A 99 6.40 -9.12 1.71
C GLY A 99 5.31 -8.29 1.03
N LYS A 100 4.61 -8.94 0.09
CA LYS A 100 3.57 -8.31 -0.73
C LYS A 100 2.43 -7.76 0.16
N PRO A 101 1.78 -6.65 -0.23
CA PRO A 101 0.55 -6.21 0.41
C PRO A 101 -0.50 -7.33 0.39
N ARG A 102 -1.25 -7.46 1.49
CA ARG A 102 -2.39 -8.37 1.59
C ARG A 102 -3.57 -7.89 0.75
N ASN A 103 -3.80 -6.58 0.70
CA ASN A 103 -4.86 -5.98 -0.10
C ASN A 103 -4.37 -4.69 -0.76
N ARG A 104 -4.92 -4.38 -1.93
CA ARG A 104 -4.72 -3.13 -2.66
C ARG A 104 -6.00 -2.74 -3.38
N GLY A 105 -6.19 -1.45 -3.60
CA GLY A 105 -7.32 -0.95 -4.37
C GLY A 105 -7.39 0.57 -4.36
N VAL A 106 -8.54 1.09 -4.74
CA VAL A 106 -8.86 2.52 -4.67
C VAL A 106 -10.13 2.67 -3.85
N ASN A 107 -10.11 3.54 -2.85
CA ASN A 107 -11.31 3.99 -2.16
C ASN A 107 -11.84 5.23 -2.87
N GLN A 108 -13.04 5.11 -3.45
CA GLN A 108 -13.71 6.20 -4.18
C GLN A 108 -14.41 7.20 -3.27
N GLU A 109 -14.66 6.83 -2.01
CA GLU A 109 -15.51 7.59 -1.08
C GLU A 109 -14.70 8.40 -0.07
N CYS A 110 -13.43 8.66 -0.36
CA CYS A 110 -12.62 9.49 0.51
C CYS A 110 -12.97 10.97 0.33
N GLY A 111 -13.09 11.73 1.42
CA GLY A 111 -13.32 13.18 1.36
C GLY A 111 -12.22 13.96 0.61
N ALA A 112 -11.02 13.38 0.49
CA ALA A 112 -9.91 13.91 -0.30
C ALA A 112 -9.97 13.54 -1.80
N GLY A 113 -11.02 12.85 -2.25
CA GLY A 113 -11.16 12.23 -3.58
C GLY A 113 -10.66 10.78 -3.63
N PRO A 114 -10.69 10.13 -4.81
CA PRO A 114 -10.27 8.74 -4.96
C PRO A 114 -8.83 8.52 -4.46
N LEU A 115 -8.68 7.60 -3.51
CA LEU A 115 -7.41 7.35 -2.81
C LEU A 115 -7.01 5.89 -2.97
N GLY A 116 -5.85 5.66 -3.60
CA GLY A 116 -5.24 4.34 -3.65
C GLY A 116 -4.86 3.86 -2.26
N PHE A 117 -4.88 2.55 -2.02
CA PHE A 117 -4.39 1.97 -0.78
C PHE A 117 -3.65 0.67 -1.00
N ALA A 118 -2.75 0.35 -0.07
CA ALA A 118 -2.14 -0.96 0.10
C ALA A 118 -2.07 -1.30 1.59
N SER A 119 -2.45 -2.49 2.00
CA SER A 119 -2.44 -2.90 3.41
C SER A 119 -1.76 -4.25 3.64
N TRP A 120 -1.21 -4.43 4.84
CA TRP A 120 -0.49 -5.64 5.25
C TRP A 120 -1.11 -6.26 6.51
N ALA A 121 -0.73 -7.50 6.80
CA ALA A 121 -1.31 -8.30 7.87
C ALA A 121 -1.05 -7.74 9.29
N ASP A 122 -0.02 -6.92 9.47
CA ASP A 122 0.32 -6.30 10.76
C ASP A 122 -0.37 -4.94 10.99
N GLY A 123 -1.41 -4.64 10.23
CA GLY A 123 -2.22 -3.43 10.43
C GLY A 123 -1.68 -2.18 9.72
N LEU A 124 -0.49 -2.22 9.11
CA LEU A 124 -0.03 -1.11 8.27
C LEU A 124 -0.92 -0.98 7.02
N SER A 125 -1.38 0.23 6.75
CA SER A 125 -2.04 0.60 5.50
C SER A 125 -1.48 1.91 4.97
N LEU A 126 -1.05 1.93 3.72
CA LEU A 126 -0.60 3.13 3.02
C LEU A 126 -1.72 3.72 2.18
N GLN A 127 -1.67 5.03 2.00
CA GLN A 127 -2.57 5.83 1.18
C GLN A 127 -1.77 6.46 0.04
N PHE A 128 -2.33 6.42 -1.16
CA PHE A 128 -1.73 6.97 -2.37
C PHE A 128 -2.69 7.94 -3.04
N ASN A 129 -2.25 9.18 -3.20
CA ASN A 129 -3.00 10.20 -3.92
C ASN A 129 -2.31 10.46 -5.26
N LYS A 130 -3.03 10.29 -6.37
CA LYS A 130 -2.49 10.49 -7.73
C LYS A 130 -1.16 9.73 -7.96
N GLY A 131 -1.10 8.47 -7.50
CA GLY A 131 0.08 7.60 -7.63
C GLY A 131 1.28 7.99 -6.77
N ARG A 132 1.08 8.86 -5.77
CA ARG A 132 2.12 9.30 -4.83
C ARG A 132 1.76 8.92 -3.41
N PHE A 133 2.76 8.47 -2.64
CA PHE A 133 2.61 8.15 -1.23
C PHE A 133 2.17 9.38 -0.45
N ALA A 134 1.00 9.32 0.17
CA ALA A 134 0.33 10.48 0.76
C ALA A 134 0.06 10.34 2.25
N GLY A 135 0.07 9.12 2.78
CA GLY A 135 -0.22 8.88 4.19
C GLY A 135 -0.07 7.41 4.56
N TRP A 136 0.01 7.15 5.86
CA TRP A 136 0.01 5.82 6.41
C TRP A 136 -0.83 5.77 7.70
N LYS A 137 -1.36 4.58 8.01
CA LYS A 137 -1.97 4.29 9.30
C LYS A 137 -1.60 2.89 9.79
N VAL A 138 -1.61 2.70 11.10
CA VAL A 138 -1.47 1.41 11.78
C VAL A 138 -2.70 1.17 12.65
N ASP A 139 -3.41 0.07 12.38
CA ASP A 139 -4.53 -0.40 13.20
C ASP A 139 -4.03 -1.37 14.27
N GLY A 140 -4.07 -0.93 15.54
CA GLY A 140 -3.55 -1.67 16.69
C GLY A 140 -4.29 -2.97 17.01
N ARG A 141 -5.44 -3.24 16.39
CA ARG A 141 -6.16 -4.52 16.52
C ARG A 141 -5.48 -5.65 15.74
N SER A 142 -4.62 -5.32 14.79
CA SER A 142 -3.94 -6.31 13.96
C SER A 142 -2.76 -6.94 14.70
N GLN A 143 -2.57 -8.24 14.53
CA GLN A 143 -1.44 -8.95 15.13
C GLN A 143 -0.12 -8.39 14.61
N GLY A 144 0.76 -7.97 15.51
CA GLY A 144 2.08 -7.42 15.16
C GLY A 144 2.10 -5.92 14.89
N ALA A 145 0.95 -5.22 14.95
CA ALA A 145 0.88 -3.76 14.82
C ALA A 145 1.79 -3.03 15.83
N ASN A 146 1.89 -3.57 17.04
CA ASN A 146 2.76 -3.03 18.11
C ASN A 146 4.27 -3.12 17.81
N LYS A 147 4.68 -3.80 16.74
CA LYS A 147 6.07 -3.84 16.29
C LYS A 147 6.43 -2.67 15.38
N LEU A 148 5.43 -1.94 14.87
CA LEU A 148 5.62 -0.74 14.06
C LEU A 148 5.62 0.47 14.99
N THR A 149 6.79 1.08 15.14
CA THR A 149 6.96 2.25 16.01
C THR A 149 7.65 3.38 15.27
N THR A 150 7.51 4.59 15.78
CA THR A 150 8.42 5.68 15.46
C THR A 150 9.84 5.37 15.95
N ILE A 151 10.82 6.17 15.53
CA ILE A 151 12.20 6.02 16.01
C ILE A 151 12.31 6.26 17.53
N ASP A 152 11.40 7.07 18.08
CA ASP A 152 11.27 7.35 19.52
C ASP A 152 10.53 6.23 20.29
N GLY A 153 10.15 5.15 19.60
CA GLY A 153 9.53 3.97 20.21
C GLY A 153 8.03 4.09 20.46
N VAL A 154 7.36 5.11 19.90
CA VAL A 154 5.90 5.23 19.99
C VAL A 154 5.23 4.41 18.90
N GLY A 155 4.34 3.51 19.29
CA GLY A 155 3.50 2.74 18.36
C GLY A 155 2.18 2.37 19.02
N THR A 156 1.39 1.54 18.36
CA THR A 156 0.16 1.01 18.99
C THR A 156 0.54 0.17 20.21
N GLY A 157 -0.14 0.38 21.33
CA GLY A 157 0.16 -0.22 22.63
C GLY A 157 1.00 0.65 23.55
N SER A 158 1.71 1.68 23.06
CA SER A 158 2.38 2.66 23.92
C SER A 158 1.38 3.36 24.83
N THR A 159 1.73 3.62 26.08
CA THR A 159 0.86 4.35 27.01
C THR A 159 0.84 5.84 26.69
N ARG A 160 -0.20 6.56 27.14
CA ARG A 160 -0.29 8.01 27.02
C ARG A 160 0.91 8.69 27.70
N THR A 161 1.39 8.17 28.83
CA THR A 161 2.63 8.64 29.46
C THR A 161 3.84 8.51 28.55
N GLN A 162 4.02 7.36 27.88
CA GLN A 162 5.13 7.15 26.94
C GLN A 162 5.02 8.10 25.74
N LEU A 163 3.80 8.26 25.21
CA LEU A 163 3.51 9.19 24.12
C LEU A 163 3.88 10.64 24.49
N ASN A 164 3.43 11.12 25.66
CA ASN A 164 3.74 12.47 26.16
C ASN A 164 5.22 12.70 26.48
N LYS A 165 5.98 11.63 26.76
CA LYS A 165 7.43 11.72 26.96
C LYS A 165 8.17 11.94 25.63
N ALA A 166 7.67 11.35 24.54
CA ALA A 166 8.29 11.45 23.22
C ALA A 166 7.85 12.71 22.46
N TYR A 167 6.61 13.17 22.65
CA TYR A 167 6.04 14.26 21.87
C TYR A 167 5.24 15.25 22.71
N THR A 168 5.09 16.47 22.18
CA THR A 168 4.09 17.42 22.67
C THR A 168 2.72 17.04 22.09
N VAL A 169 1.81 16.58 22.93
CA VAL A 169 0.55 15.94 22.51
C VAL A 169 -0.64 16.82 22.89
N LYS A 170 -1.54 17.04 21.93
CA LYS A 170 -2.88 17.60 22.18
C LYS A 170 -3.90 16.48 22.08
N VAL A 171 -4.84 16.41 23.03
CA VAL A 171 -5.88 15.38 23.07
C VAL A 171 -7.26 16.05 23.05
N SER A 172 -8.16 15.52 22.25
CA SER A 172 -9.54 15.99 22.13
C SER A 172 -10.49 14.82 21.87
N GLN A 173 -11.75 14.97 22.27
CA GLN A 173 -12.79 14.03 21.87
C GLN A 173 -13.26 14.35 20.45
N SER A 174 -13.45 13.31 19.63
CA SER A 174 -13.92 13.43 18.25
C SER A 174 -14.87 12.29 17.88
N SER A 175 -15.40 12.30 16.66
CA SER A 175 -16.22 11.21 16.12
C SER A 175 -15.50 9.86 16.05
N LEU A 176 -14.16 9.85 16.12
CA LEU A 176 -13.35 8.63 16.16
C LEU A 176 -13.02 8.15 17.58
N GLY A 177 -13.39 8.92 18.61
CA GLY A 177 -13.10 8.63 20.02
C GLY A 177 -12.15 9.65 20.66
N THR A 178 -11.31 9.19 21.59
CA THR A 178 -10.29 10.03 22.22
C THR A 178 -9.08 10.13 21.30
N GLU A 179 -9.01 11.22 20.55
CA GLU A 179 -8.01 11.45 19.51
C GLU A 179 -6.88 12.33 20.03
N PHE A 180 -5.67 12.07 19.54
CA PHE A 180 -4.51 12.91 19.80
C PHE A 180 -3.86 13.40 18.51
N SER A 181 -3.16 14.52 18.63
CA SER A 181 -2.24 15.04 17.64
C SER A 181 -0.90 15.40 18.27
N ALA A 182 0.18 15.18 17.52
CA ALA A 182 1.55 15.47 17.87
C ALA A 182 2.31 15.89 16.60
N GLY A 183 2.28 17.19 16.28
CA GLY A 183 2.71 17.67 14.96
C GLY A 183 1.84 17.04 13.86
N SER A 184 2.47 16.42 12.87
CA SER A 184 1.77 15.69 11.79
C SER A 184 1.33 14.28 12.18
N LEU A 185 1.76 13.75 13.33
CA LEU A 185 1.26 12.48 13.84
C LEU A 185 -0.13 12.67 14.45
N GLY A 186 -1.03 11.76 14.12
CA GLY A 186 -2.32 11.62 14.78
C GLY A 186 -2.54 10.20 15.25
N GLY A 187 -3.45 10.01 16.21
CA GLY A 187 -3.77 8.69 16.72
C GLY A 187 -5.00 8.66 17.62
N LEU A 188 -5.40 7.46 18.02
CA LEU A 188 -6.45 7.24 19.00
C LEU A 188 -5.86 6.67 20.29
N LEU A 189 -6.45 7.04 21.43
CA LEU A 189 -6.20 6.47 22.74
C LEU A 189 -7.38 5.60 23.16
N SER A 190 -7.11 4.56 23.96
CA SER A 190 -8.16 3.74 24.59
C SER A 190 -8.98 4.48 25.65
N GLY A 191 -8.54 5.67 26.06
CA GLY A 191 -9.18 6.51 27.07
C GLY A 191 -8.33 7.74 27.41
N SER A 192 -8.66 8.40 28.52
CA SER A 192 -8.06 9.66 28.95
C SER A 192 -6.99 9.53 30.06
N LYS A 193 -6.80 8.36 30.65
CA LYS A 193 -5.87 8.13 31.78
C LYS A 193 -4.41 8.02 31.29
N PRO A 194 -3.41 8.26 32.16
CA PRO A 194 -1.99 8.13 31.79
C PRO A 194 -1.59 6.72 31.29
N ALA A 195 -2.24 5.68 31.81
CA ALA A 195 -1.98 4.29 31.43
C ALA A 195 -2.76 3.84 30.18
N ASP A 196 -3.72 4.64 29.69
CA ASP A 196 -4.43 4.33 28.46
C ASP A 196 -3.48 4.32 27.26
N ARG A 197 -3.80 3.49 26.27
CA ARG A 197 -2.84 3.11 25.22
C ARG A 197 -3.23 3.69 23.87
N VAL A 198 -2.21 3.94 23.04
CA VAL A 198 -2.39 4.22 21.62
C VAL A 198 -3.01 3.01 20.93
N THR A 199 -4.19 3.16 20.34
CA THR A 199 -4.91 2.07 19.64
C THR A 199 -4.82 2.18 18.12
N SER A 200 -4.51 3.37 17.62
CA SER A 200 -4.26 3.64 16.20
C SER A 200 -3.29 4.80 16.08
N LEU A 201 -2.46 4.77 15.04
CA LEU A 201 -1.47 5.80 14.77
C LEU A 201 -1.40 6.06 13.25
N TRP A 202 -1.26 7.31 12.84
CA TRP A 202 -1.19 7.69 11.43
C TRP A 202 -0.41 8.98 11.20
N SER A 203 -0.06 9.22 9.94
CA SER A 203 0.38 10.52 9.43
C SER A 203 -0.02 10.71 7.97
N GLY A 204 -0.09 11.96 7.53
CA GLY A 204 -0.49 12.35 6.19
C GLY A 204 -1.98 12.18 5.93
N ILE A 205 -2.35 11.98 4.66
CA ILE A 205 -3.74 11.81 4.24
C ILE A 205 -4.27 10.47 4.76
N THR A 206 -5.32 10.52 5.56
CA THR A 206 -6.07 9.35 6.01
C THR A 206 -7.51 9.41 5.54
N CYS A 207 -8.12 8.23 5.37
CA CYS A 207 -9.50 8.10 4.94
C CYS A 207 -10.40 7.68 6.11
N PHE A 208 -10.56 8.57 7.08
CA PHE A 208 -11.50 8.39 8.17
C PHE A 208 -12.80 9.11 7.83
N PHE A 209 -13.94 8.41 7.93
CA PHE A 209 -15.25 9.04 7.83
C PHE A 209 -15.48 9.87 9.10
N ARG A 210 -15.84 11.14 8.92
CA ARG A 210 -16.04 12.10 10.01
C ARG A 210 -17.28 12.91 9.76
#